data_AF-A0A831KRQ0-F1
#
_entry.id   AF-A0A831KRQ0-F1
#
_cell.length_a   1.000
_cell.length_b   1.000
_cell.length_c   1.000
_cell.angle_alpha   90.00
_cell.angle_beta   90.00
_cell.angle_gamma   90.00
#
_symmetry.space_group_name_H-M   'P 1'
#
loop_
_entity.id
_entity.type
_entity.pdbx_description
1 polymer ?
#
loop_
_entity_poly.entity_id
_entity_poly.type
_entity_poly.pdbx_seq_one_letter_code
_entity_poly.pdbx_strand_id
1 'polypeptide(L)'
;VFSAPELTRNSPPITITDFLSGARTNDCESVVRARHPEIAEALKWLGRHGEARLTGTGACVFAAYPERARAETVRAALPVGWNGFVARGLNRSPLLDRTVAA
;
A
#
# COMPACT_ATOMS: atom_id res chain seq x y z
N VAL A 1 -14.29 -6.61 6.37
CA VAL A 1 -13.02 -7.39 6.34
C VAL A 1 -12.88 -8.28 7.57
N PHE A 2 -12.84 -7.75 8.81
CA PHE A 2 -12.57 -8.58 9.98
C PHE A 2 -13.63 -9.64 10.34
N SER A 3 -14.88 -9.50 9.92
CA SER A 3 -15.91 -10.54 10.08
C SER A 3 -15.99 -11.49 8.89
N ALA A 4 -15.10 -11.36 7.89
CA ALA A 4 -15.09 -12.25 6.73
C ALA A 4 -14.62 -13.65 7.15
N PRO A 5 -15.38 -14.72 6.83
CA PRO A 5 -14.97 -16.09 7.11
C PRO A 5 -13.72 -16.50 6.31
N GLU A 6 -13.51 -15.92 5.13
CA GLU A 6 -12.36 -16.19 4.26
C GLU A 6 -11.08 -15.43 4.63
N LEU A 7 -11.09 -14.62 5.70
CA LEU A 7 -9.88 -13.92 6.16
C LEU A 7 -8.86 -14.93 6.71
N THR A 8 -7.64 -14.88 6.18
CA THR A 8 -6.50 -15.61 6.75
C THR A 8 -6.19 -15.08 8.15
N ARG A 9 -6.19 -15.96 9.17
CA ARG A 9 -6.00 -15.59 10.59
C ARG A 9 -4.81 -16.26 11.26
N ASN A 10 -4.15 -17.14 10.52
CA ASN A 10 -3.11 -18.03 11.01
C ASN A 10 -1.85 -17.91 10.15
N SER A 11 -1.59 -16.73 9.59
CA SER A 11 -0.31 -16.42 8.95
C SER A 11 0.82 -16.66 9.96
N PRO A 12 1.89 -17.35 9.56
CA PRO A 12 3.00 -17.62 10.47
C PRO A 12 3.61 -16.29 10.94
N PRO A 13 4.01 -16.19 12.22
CA PRO A 13 4.73 -15.02 12.68
C PRO A 13 6.04 -14.87 11.91
N ILE A 14 6.41 -13.64 11.58
CA ILE A 14 7.70 -13.30 10.96
C ILE A 14 8.58 -12.55 11.95
N THR A 15 9.90 -12.68 11.79
CA THR A 15 10.86 -11.89 12.58
C THR A 15 11.10 -10.51 11.95
N ILE A 16 11.73 -9.60 12.69
CA ILE A 16 12.18 -8.31 12.15
C ILE A 16 13.15 -8.53 10.98
N THR A 17 14.04 -9.53 11.08
CA THR A 17 14.97 -9.89 10.01
C THR A 17 14.24 -10.31 8.74
N ASP A 18 13.18 -11.14 8.87
CA ASP A 18 12.37 -11.55 7.73
C ASP A 18 11.62 -10.38 7.10
N PHE A 19 11.09 -9.47 7.92
CA PHE A 19 10.44 -8.26 7.41
C PHE A 19 11.42 -7.38 6.60
N LEU A 20 12.62 -7.17 7.12
CA LEU A 20 13.68 -6.41 6.46
C LEU A 20 14.18 -7.11 5.18
N SER A 21 14.16 -8.44 5.14
CA SER A 21 14.54 -9.22 3.95
C SER A 21 13.45 -9.26 2.88
N GLY A 22 12.21 -8.87 3.21
CA GLY A 22 11.14 -8.69 2.23
C GLY A 22 9.80 -9.32 2.59
N ALA A 23 9.66 -10.03 3.72
CA ALA A 23 8.38 -10.61 4.13
C ALA A 23 7.37 -9.51 4.54
N ARG A 24 6.47 -9.12 3.63
CA ARG A 24 5.60 -7.93 3.77
C ARG A 24 4.16 -8.12 3.31
N THR A 25 3.56 -9.27 3.63
CA THR A 25 2.18 -9.62 3.25
C THR A 25 1.13 -8.86 4.05
N ASN A 26 0.05 -8.42 3.40
CA ASN A 26 -1.16 -7.92 4.05
C ASN A 26 -2.27 -8.99 3.98
N ASP A 27 -2.57 -9.64 5.11
CA ASP A 27 -3.56 -10.71 5.19
C ASP A 27 -4.98 -10.27 4.78
N CYS A 28 -5.28 -8.97 4.80
CA CYS A 28 -6.57 -8.45 4.39
C CYS A 28 -6.71 -8.34 2.86
N GLU A 29 -5.60 -8.38 2.10
CA GLU A 29 -5.62 -8.06 0.67
C GLU A 29 -6.46 -9.06 -0.13
N SER A 30 -6.36 -10.36 0.15
CA SER A 30 -7.15 -11.40 -0.56
C SER A 30 -8.66 -11.17 -0.41
N VAL A 31 -9.10 -10.91 0.83
CA VAL A 31 -10.51 -10.62 1.16
C VAL A 31 -10.98 -9.33 0.49
N VAL A 32 -10.17 -8.28 0.57
CA VAL A 32 -10.52 -6.97 -0.01
C VAL A 32 -10.62 -7.07 -1.53
N ARG A 33 -9.68 -7.75 -2.19
CA ARG A 33 -9.72 -7.98 -3.65
C ARG A 33 -10.96 -8.77 -4.07
N ALA A 34 -11.34 -9.80 -3.31
CA ALA A 34 -12.50 -10.62 -3.62
C ALA A 34 -13.83 -9.87 -3.47
N ARG A 35 -13.94 -9.00 -2.46
CA ARG A 35 -15.19 -8.28 -2.14
C ARG A 35 -15.34 -6.92 -2.82
N HIS A 36 -14.24 -6.33 -3.27
CA HIS A 36 -14.20 -5.00 -3.88
C HIS A 36 -13.42 -5.04 -5.20
N PRO A 37 -14.08 -5.36 -6.32
CA PRO A 37 -13.44 -5.50 -7.63
C PRO A 37 -12.68 -4.26 -8.08
N GLU A 38 -13.13 -3.06 -7.69
CA GLU A 38 -12.47 -1.79 -8.01
C GLU A 38 -11.07 -1.71 -7.39
N ILE A 39 -10.89 -2.26 -6.18
CA ILE A 39 -9.58 -2.33 -5.53
C ILE A 39 -8.70 -3.39 -6.20
N ALA A 40 -9.29 -4.51 -6.64
CA ALA A 40 -8.56 -5.52 -7.40
C ALA A 40 -8.04 -4.97 -8.73
N GLU A 41 -8.86 -4.18 -9.45
CA GLU A 41 -8.45 -3.48 -10.66
C GLU A 41 -7.39 -2.42 -10.37
N ALA A 42 -7.49 -1.68 -9.25
CA ALA A 42 -6.45 -0.74 -8.82
C ALA A 42 -5.10 -1.41 -8.57
N LEU A 43 -5.08 -2.53 -7.84
CA LEU A 43 -3.88 -3.32 -7.60
C LEU A 43 -3.29 -3.88 -8.90
N LYS A 44 -4.15 -4.41 -9.79
CA LYS A 44 -3.73 -4.95 -11.09
C LYS A 44 -3.15 -3.86 -11.99
N TRP A 45 -3.81 -2.70 -12.07
CA TRP A 45 -3.35 -1.57 -12.86
C TRP A 45 -1.99 -1.10 -12.37
N LEU A 46 -1.86 -0.84 -11.06
CA LEU A 46 -0.64 -0.34 -10.44
C LEU A 46 0.49 -1.38 -10.48
N GLY A 47 0.15 -2.68 -10.42
CA GLY A 47 1.07 -3.81 -10.52
C GLY A 47 1.87 -3.85 -11.83
N ARG A 48 1.35 -3.22 -12.89
CA ARG A 48 2.08 -3.06 -14.16
C ARG A 48 3.17 -1.98 -14.09
N HIS A 49 3.13 -1.14 -13.06
CA HIS A 49 4.05 -0.02 -12.88
C HIS A 49 5.02 -0.21 -11.70
N GLY A 50 4.77 -1.17 -10.80
CA GLY A 50 5.62 -1.49 -9.65
C GLY A 50 4.97 -2.52 -8.72
N GLU A 51 5.60 -2.78 -7.58
CA GLU A 51 5.05 -3.68 -6.55
C GLU A 51 3.85 -3.01 -5.83
N ALA A 52 2.65 -3.23 -6.36
CA ALA A 52 1.41 -2.70 -5.82
C ALA A 52 0.95 -3.48 -4.58
N ARG A 53 0.53 -2.77 -3.54
CA ARG A 53 0.12 -3.32 -2.25
C ARG A 53 -1.09 -2.58 -1.68
N LEU A 54 -1.94 -3.30 -0.96
CA LEU A 54 -2.99 -2.70 -0.14
C LEU A 54 -2.40 -2.11 1.15
N THR A 55 -2.82 -0.90 1.56
CA THR A 55 -2.48 -0.35 2.87
C THR A 55 -3.67 -0.46 3.85
N GLY A 56 -3.38 -0.84 5.09
CA GLY A 56 -4.40 -1.13 6.11
C GLY A 56 -5.39 -2.19 5.63
N THR A 57 -6.69 -1.93 5.84
CA THR A 57 -7.80 -2.74 5.32
C THR A 57 -8.39 -2.16 4.03
N GLY A 58 -7.66 -1.28 3.34
CA GLY A 58 -8.12 -0.54 2.18
C GLY A 58 -8.89 0.74 2.52
N ALA A 59 -9.41 1.47 1.52
CA ALA A 59 -9.42 1.13 0.10
C ALA A 59 -8.15 1.52 -0.68
N CYS A 60 -7.23 2.28 -0.07
CA CYS A 60 -6.06 2.80 -0.77
C CYS A 60 -5.05 1.69 -1.11
N VAL A 61 -4.43 1.83 -2.28
CA VAL A 61 -3.33 0.98 -2.77
C VAL A 61 -2.12 1.85 -3.04
N PHE A 62 -0.92 1.28 -2.96
CA PHE A 62 0.32 2.02 -3.17
C PHE A 62 1.40 1.17 -3.83
N ALA A 63 2.35 1.83 -4.49
CA ALA A 63 3.59 1.24 -4.97
C ALA A 63 4.74 2.17 -4.58
N ALA A 64 5.87 1.57 -4.22
CA ALA A 64 7.07 2.32 -3.84
C ALA A 64 7.99 2.49 -5.05
N TYR A 65 8.59 3.68 -5.16
CA TYR A 65 9.53 4.03 -6.22
C TYR A 65 10.80 4.63 -5.62
N PRO A 66 11.99 4.33 -6.17
CA PRO A 66 13.23 4.94 -5.70
C PRO A 66 13.30 6.43 -6.08
N GLU A 67 12.78 6.80 -7.26
CA GLU A 67 12.79 8.19 -7.74
C GLU A 67 11.39 8.80 -7.81
N ARG A 68 11.27 10.05 -7.33
CA ARG A 68 10.02 10.82 -7.42
C ARG A 68 9.52 10.98 -8.85
N ALA A 69 10.42 11.21 -9.82
CA ALA A 69 10.05 11.40 -11.21
C ALA A 69 9.30 10.20 -11.80
N ARG A 70 9.71 8.98 -11.44
CA ARG A 70 9.03 7.75 -11.83
C ARG A 70 7.63 7.67 -11.21
N ALA A 71 7.49 8.01 -9.92
CA ALA A 71 6.20 8.03 -9.25
C ALA A 71 5.23 9.06 -9.88
N GLU A 72 5.71 10.25 -10.22
CA GLU A 72 4.90 11.29 -10.88
C GLU A 72 4.49 10.87 -12.31
N THR A 73 5.36 10.18 -13.04
CA THR A 73 5.05 9.62 -14.36
C THR A 73 3.89 8.62 -14.27
N VAL A 74 3.92 7.73 -13.28
CA VAL A 74 2.83 6.77 -13.03
C VAL A 74 1.56 7.50 -12.58
N ARG A 75 1.66 8.51 -11.71
CA ARG A 75 0.52 9.34 -11.28
C ARG A 75 -0.15 10.02 -12.46
N ALA A 76 0.63 10.56 -13.41
CA ALA A 76 0.10 11.22 -14.60
C ALA A 76 -0.64 10.25 -15.55
N ALA A 77 -0.33 8.96 -15.48
CA ALA A 77 -0.95 7.91 -16.29
C ALA A 77 -2.22 7.29 -15.64
N LEU A 78 -2.68 7.82 -14.50
CA LEU A 78 -3.85 7.28 -13.80
C LEU A 78 -5.09 7.22 -14.72
N PRO A 79 -5.90 6.15 -14.63
CA PRO A 79 -7.17 6.08 -15.35
C PRO A 79 -8.10 7.23 -14.99
N VAL A 80 -8.95 7.63 -15.93
CA VAL A 80 -9.97 8.66 -15.70
C VAL A 80 -10.86 8.26 -14.53
N GLY A 81 -11.12 9.20 -13.63
CA GLY A 81 -11.94 8.99 -12.44
C GLY A 81 -11.19 8.43 -11.22
N TRP A 82 -9.90 8.08 -11.37
CA TRP A 82 -9.08 7.63 -10.24
C TRP A 82 -8.35 8.81 -9.59
N ASN A 83 -8.20 8.73 -8.28
CA ASN A 83 -7.47 9.73 -7.50
C ASN A 83 -6.16 9.14 -6.98
N GLY A 84 -5.09 9.92 -7.06
CA GLY A 84 -3.78 9.52 -6.54
C GLY A 84 -2.84 10.70 -6.36
N PHE A 85 -1.91 10.55 -5.43
CA PHE A 85 -0.89 11.53 -5.12
C PHE A 85 0.47 10.85 -4.92
N VAL A 86 1.54 11.63 -5.04
CA VAL A 86 2.90 11.18 -4.73
C VAL A 86 3.31 11.78 -3.39
N ALA A 87 3.86 10.94 -2.52
CA ALA A 87 4.42 11.35 -1.24
C ALA A 87 5.74 10.63 -0.98
N ARG A 88 6.59 11.24 -0.16
CA ARG A 88 7.83 10.61 0.34
C ARG A 88 7.55 9.95 1.68
N GLY A 89 7.80 8.66 1.80
CA GLY A 89 7.81 7.97 3.09
C GLY A 89 8.94 8.52 3.98
N LEU A 90 8.64 8.77 5.26
CA LEU A 90 9.60 9.29 6.23
C LEU A 90 9.61 8.37 7.45
N ASN A 91 10.81 8.01 7.91
CA ASN A 91 10.98 7.21 9.13
C ASN A 91 10.77 8.03 10.42
N ARG A 92 10.76 9.37 10.31
CA ARG A 92 10.47 10.31 11.39
C ARG A 92 9.22 11.09 11.06
N SER A 93 8.28 11.13 12.00
CA SER A 93 7.04 11.89 11.84
C SER A 93 7.32 13.39 11.70
N PRO A 94 6.82 14.07 10.65
CA PRO A 94 6.93 15.53 10.51
C PRO A 94 6.27 16.33 11.64
N LEU A 95 5.45 15.69 12.49
CA LEU A 95 4.87 16.35 13.65
C LEU A 95 5.94 16.68 14.70
N LEU A 96 6.90 15.77 14.92
CA LEU A 96 7.92 15.94 15.96
C LEU A 96 8.79 17.18 15.71
N ASP A 97 9.13 17.46 14.45
CA ASP A 97 9.93 18.63 14.10
C ASP A 97 9.12 19.93 14.24
N ARG A 98 7.78 19.85 14.20
CA ARG A 98 6.87 20.99 14.38
C ARG A 98 6.53 21.27 15.84
N THR A 99 6.54 20.26 16.70
CA THR A 99 6.20 20.41 18.13
C THR A 99 7.39 20.78 19.01
N VAL A 100 8.62 20.57 18.55
CA VAL A 100 9.85 20.97 19.28
C VAL A 100 10.20 22.45 19.05
N ALA A 101 9.55 23.09 18.07
CA ALA A 101 9.71 24.52 17.76
C ALA A 101 8.68 25.43 18.46
N ALA A 102 7.98 24.94 19.49
CA ALA A 102 6.99 25.67 20.29
C ALA A 102 7.46 25.86 21.73
#